data_AF-A0A6U6XDB1-F1
#
_entry.id   AF-A0A6U6XDB1-F1
#
_cell.length_a   1.000
_cell.length_b   1.000
_cell.length_c   1.000
_cell.angle_alpha   90.00
_cell.angle_beta   90.00
_cell.angle_gamma   90.00
#
_symmetry.space_group_name_H-M   'P 1'
#
loop_
_entity.id
_entity.type
_entity.pdbx_description
1 polymer ?
#
loop_
_entity_poly.entity_id
_entity_poly.type
_entity_poly.pdbx_seq_one_letter_code
_entity_poly.pdbx_strand_id
1 'polypeptide(L)'
;AGSRRLSNGFWADLAWCPDGTWNDECAKNKFCFGCNDPLALQYLNAGFFAGPAKDMLAMAEEAKAHAKDWACPICFWMGDQGVFAHYWLANPDKVTLDYGTDLVVNLNGLVIDDMVSVGSDGKVQNKAFGREQCFVHGNGWRGEKEKVRELQEAMAQGASPKAAP
;
A
#
# COMPACT_ATOMS: atom_id res chain seq x y z
N ALA A 1 11.37 6.27 -9.41
CA ALA A 1 10.11 5.86 -10.06
C ALA A 1 9.01 6.72 -9.44
N GLY A 2 8.22 7.43 -10.27
CA GLY A 2 7.39 8.56 -9.81
C GLY A 2 7.51 9.78 -10.73
N SER A 3 7.03 9.67 -11.96
CA SER A 3 6.97 10.78 -12.92
C SER A 3 5.75 11.69 -12.74
N ARG A 4 4.85 11.38 -11.79
CA ARG A 4 3.80 12.30 -11.35
C ARG A 4 4.25 13.03 -10.10
N ARG A 5 4.20 14.37 -10.12
CA ARG A 5 4.15 15.17 -8.90
C ARG A 5 2.86 14.80 -8.18
N LEU A 6 2.95 13.99 -7.13
CA LEU A 6 1.81 13.58 -6.29
C LEU A 6 1.35 14.68 -5.32
N SER A 7 1.73 15.94 -5.56
CA SER A 7 1.31 17.10 -4.78
C SER A 7 0.09 17.75 -5.44
N ASN A 8 -0.76 18.39 -4.63
CA ASN A 8 -2.03 19.06 -5.00
C ASN A 8 -3.23 18.12 -5.21
N GLY A 9 -3.64 17.39 -4.16
CA GLY A 9 -4.99 16.81 -4.12
C GLY A 9 -5.21 15.49 -4.88
N PHE A 10 -4.22 14.98 -5.63
CA PHE A 10 -4.35 13.67 -6.31
C PHE A 10 -4.84 12.55 -5.37
N TRP A 11 -4.29 12.48 -4.17
CA TRP A 11 -4.69 11.48 -3.19
C TRP A 11 -6.00 11.80 -2.48
N ALA A 12 -6.50 13.05 -2.54
CA ALA A 12 -7.72 13.44 -1.84
C ALA A 12 -8.95 12.70 -2.38
N ASP A 13 -9.01 12.48 -3.70
CA ASP A 13 -10.09 11.74 -4.35
C ASP A 13 -9.99 10.23 -4.13
N LEU A 14 -8.79 9.73 -3.82
CA LEU A 14 -8.51 8.30 -3.68
C LEU A 14 -8.46 7.85 -2.22
N ALA A 15 -8.51 8.78 -1.28
CA ALA A 15 -8.40 8.47 0.13
C ALA A 15 -9.76 8.40 0.81
N TRP A 16 -9.88 7.40 1.67
CA TRP A 16 -11.11 7.15 2.38
C TRP A 16 -11.17 7.90 3.72
N CYS A 17 -12.33 8.51 3.98
CA CYS A 17 -12.74 9.04 5.27
C CYS A 17 -14.13 8.47 5.67
N PRO A 18 -14.41 8.24 6.97
CA PRO A 18 -15.74 7.78 7.43
C PRO A 18 -16.91 8.63 6.93
N ASP A 19 -16.72 9.95 6.79
CA ASP A 19 -17.76 10.89 6.38
C ASP A 19 -17.72 11.24 4.88
N GLY A 20 -16.92 10.53 4.06
CA GLY A 20 -16.85 10.72 2.60
C GLY A 20 -15.43 10.86 2.04
N THR A 21 -15.27 11.73 1.04
CA THR A 21 -13.97 12.09 0.44
C THR A 21 -13.11 12.92 1.40
N TRP A 22 -11.80 12.88 1.21
CA TRP A 22 -10.83 13.57 2.06
C TRP A 22 -11.07 15.10 2.11
N ASN A 23 -11.06 15.69 3.31
CA ASN A 23 -11.21 17.13 3.54
C ASN A 23 -10.45 17.59 4.80
N ASP A 24 -10.43 18.90 5.06
CA ASP A 24 -9.73 19.52 6.20
C ASP A 24 -10.20 19.03 7.57
N GLU A 25 -11.47 18.62 7.68
CA GLU A 25 -12.04 18.07 8.92
C GLU A 25 -11.58 16.62 9.13
N CYS A 26 -11.51 15.82 8.06
CA CYS A 26 -10.94 14.48 8.08
C CYS A 26 -9.47 14.49 8.51
N ALA A 27 -8.68 15.43 7.97
CA ALA A 27 -7.28 15.60 8.33
C ALA A 27 -7.08 15.92 9.83
N LYS A 28 -8.04 16.63 10.44
CA LYS A 28 -8.03 16.98 11.88
C LYS A 28 -8.50 15.83 12.78
N ASN A 29 -9.46 15.02 12.32
CA ASN A 29 -10.15 14.02 13.14
C ASN A 29 -9.57 12.60 13.04
N LYS A 30 -8.76 12.29 12.01
CA LYS A 30 -8.05 11.00 11.98
C LYS A 30 -6.97 11.03 13.07
N PHE A 31 -7.20 10.27 14.15
CA PHE A 31 -6.19 9.82 15.11
C PHE A 31 -4.88 9.52 14.35
N CYS A 32 -3.88 10.41 14.44
CA CYS A 32 -2.49 10.35 13.95
C CYS A 32 -2.04 9.22 12.97
N PHE A 33 -2.86 8.87 11.98
CA PHE A 33 -2.60 7.84 10.95
C PHE A 33 -2.83 8.45 9.54
N GLY A 34 -2.34 9.67 9.31
CA GLY A 34 -2.52 10.33 8.00
C GLY A 34 -2.53 11.86 7.98
N CYS A 35 -1.89 12.55 8.93
CA CYS A 35 -1.94 14.02 9.05
C CYS A 35 -1.11 14.78 7.99
N ASN A 36 -1.27 14.44 6.70
CA ASN A 36 -0.59 15.14 5.63
C ASN A 36 -1.54 16.07 4.90
N ASP A 37 -1.10 17.32 4.78
CA ASP A 37 -1.68 18.30 3.89
C ASP A 37 -0.58 18.84 2.95
N PRO A 38 -0.60 18.49 1.65
CA PRO A 38 -1.58 17.63 0.98
C PRO A 38 -1.37 16.15 1.33
N LEU A 39 -2.42 15.35 1.16
CA LEU A 39 -2.35 13.92 1.42
C LEU A 39 -1.31 13.22 0.52
N ALA A 40 -0.54 12.29 1.11
CA ALA A 40 0.48 11.51 0.42
C ALA A 40 0.64 10.10 1.01
N LEU A 41 0.95 9.11 0.16
CA LEU A 41 1.43 7.80 0.58
C LEU A 41 2.89 7.90 1.06
N GLN A 42 3.09 8.14 2.34
CA GLN A 42 4.43 8.40 2.89
C GLN A 42 4.82 7.51 4.09
N TYR A 43 3.95 6.58 4.45
CA TYR A 43 4.19 5.68 5.57
C TYR A 43 4.47 4.27 5.03
N LEU A 44 5.45 3.60 5.64
CA LEU A 44 5.83 2.24 5.30
C LEU A 44 4.67 1.27 5.55
N ASN A 45 4.50 0.27 4.68
CA ASN A 45 3.73 -0.93 4.97
C ASN A 45 4.67 -2.15 5.02
N ALA A 46 4.67 -2.92 6.12
CA ALA A 46 5.58 -4.07 6.26
C ALA A 46 5.11 -5.36 5.59
N GLY A 47 3.95 -5.37 4.93
CA GLY A 47 3.43 -6.54 4.24
C GLY A 47 4.13 -6.88 2.91
N PHE A 48 4.99 -5.99 2.40
CA PHE A 48 5.72 -6.22 1.16
C PHE A 48 7.09 -5.52 1.18
N PHE A 49 8.12 -6.24 0.74
CA PHE A 49 9.46 -5.72 0.49
C PHE A 49 9.98 -6.28 -0.83
N ALA A 50 10.79 -5.50 -1.54
CA ALA A 50 11.47 -5.95 -2.74
C ALA A 50 12.87 -5.33 -2.84
N GLY A 51 13.86 -6.12 -3.21
CA GLY A 51 15.25 -5.68 -3.36
C GLY A 51 16.21 -6.85 -3.53
N PRO A 52 17.52 -6.59 -3.63
CA PRO A 52 18.53 -7.62 -3.64
C PRO A 52 18.47 -8.47 -2.36
N ALA A 53 18.60 -9.79 -2.50
CA ALA A 53 18.47 -10.71 -1.37
C ALA A 53 19.45 -10.42 -0.23
N LYS A 54 20.67 -9.97 -0.55
CA LYS A 54 21.67 -9.58 0.45
C LYS A 54 21.21 -8.41 1.33
N ASP A 55 20.59 -7.39 0.71
CA ASP A 55 20.16 -6.19 1.42
C ASP A 55 18.89 -6.47 2.24
N MET A 56 17.99 -7.30 1.71
CA MET A 56 16.82 -7.79 2.45
C MET A 56 17.21 -8.64 3.66
N LEU A 57 18.23 -9.49 3.53
CA LEU A 57 18.74 -10.28 4.65
C LEU A 57 19.31 -9.37 5.74
N ALA A 58 20.15 -8.40 5.38
CA ALA A 58 20.69 -7.43 6.33
C ALA A 58 19.58 -6.65 7.05
N MET A 59 18.57 -6.18 6.32
CA MET A 59 17.40 -5.53 6.89
C MET A 59 16.65 -6.45 7.89
N ALA A 60 16.40 -7.70 7.51
CA ALA A 60 15.69 -8.65 8.37
C ALA A 60 16.49 -9.01 9.63
N GLU A 61 17.82 -9.16 9.52
CA GLU A 61 18.70 -9.41 10.66
C GLU A 61 18.73 -8.23 11.63
N GLU A 62 18.82 -7.00 11.14
CA GLU A 62 18.79 -5.78 11.96
C GLU A 62 17.43 -5.61 12.65
N ALA A 63 16.33 -5.75 11.89
CA ALA A 63 14.98 -5.71 12.43
C ALA A 63 14.77 -6.78 13.53
N LYS A 64 15.27 -8.00 13.32
CA LYS A 64 15.22 -9.06 14.32
C LYS A 64 16.05 -8.73 15.57
N ALA A 65 17.25 -8.18 15.39
CA ALA A 65 18.13 -7.82 16.51
C ALA A 65 17.50 -6.73 17.40
N HIS A 66 16.77 -5.80 16.80
CA HIS A 66 16.12 -4.68 17.49
C HIS A 66 14.62 -4.86 17.72
N ALA A 67 14.06 -6.05 17.44
CA ALA A 67 12.61 -6.27 17.49
C ALA A 67 11.99 -5.88 18.84
N LYS A 68 12.71 -6.07 19.95
CA LYS A 68 12.22 -5.69 21.30
C LYS A 68 12.36 -4.20 21.59
N ASP A 69 13.40 -3.57 21.05
CA ASP A 69 13.71 -2.16 21.30
C ASP A 69 12.84 -1.24 20.44
N TRP A 70 12.53 -1.67 19.22
CA TRP A 70 11.71 -0.94 18.25
C TRP A 70 10.24 -1.34 18.29
N ALA A 71 9.89 -2.46 18.92
CA ALA A 71 8.50 -2.73 19.25
C ALA A 71 8.04 -1.70 20.29
N CYS A 72 7.17 -0.78 19.88
CA CYS A 72 6.55 0.17 20.79
C CYS A 72 5.84 -0.61 21.93
N PRO A 73 6.26 -0.45 23.21
CA PRO A 73 5.70 -1.21 24.33
C PRO A 73 4.20 -0.98 24.54
N ILE A 74 3.70 0.18 24.10
CA ILE A 74 2.31 0.61 24.22
C ILE A 74 1.52 0.28 22.94
N CYS A 75 2.22 0.09 21.81
CA CYS A 75 1.64 -0.11 20.48
C CYS A 75 1.87 -1.56 20.03
N PHE A 76 1.60 -2.53 20.92
CA PHE A 76 1.74 -3.96 20.63
C PHE A 76 1.03 -4.37 19.31
N TRP A 77 -0.04 -3.67 18.93
CA TRP A 77 -0.75 -3.87 17.66
C TRP A 77 0.05 -3.49 16.40
N MET A 78 1.15 -2.76 16.53
CA MET A 78 1.99 -2.37 15.39
C MET A 78 2.97 -3.47 14.97
N GLY A 79 3.16 -4.54 15.74
CA GLY A 79 3.88 -5.75 15.32
C GLY A 79 5.19 -5.51 14.54
N ASP A 80 5.35 -6.24 13.44
CA ASP A 80 6.44 -6.09 12.46
C ASP A 80 6.45 -4.71 11.78
N GLN A 81 5.28 -4.14 11.53
CA GLN A 81 5.11 -2.82 10.94
C GLN A 81 5.86 -1.71 11.70
N GLY A 82 5.86 -1.74 13.04
CA GLY A 82 6.61 -0.79 13.84
C GLY A 82 8.13 -0.96 13.69
N VAL A 83 8.59 -2.20 13.77
CA VAL A 83 10.02 -2.55 13.68
C VAL A 83 10.61 -2.13 12.32
N PHE A 84 9.94 -2.46 11.22
CA PHE A 84 10.42 -2.08 9.89
C PHE A 84 10.28 -0.59 9.58
N ALA A 85 9.32 0.11 10.20
CA ALA A 85 9.26 1.56 10.11
C ALA A 85 10.48 2.22 10.76
N HIS A 86 10.95 1.71 11.92
CA HIS A 86 12.18 2.17 12.55
C HIS A 86 13.42 1.91 11.66
N TYR A 87 13.55 0.71 11.09
CA TYR A 87 14.64 0.40 10.16
C TYR A 87 14.68 1.38 8.97
N TRP A 88 13.51 1.64 8.37
CA TRP A 88 13.39 2.57 7.23
C TRP A 88 13.82 3.98 7.58
N LEU A 89 13.36 4.51 8.71
CA LEU A 89 13.74 5.85 9.18
C LEU A 89 15.25 5.96 9.48
N ALA A 90 15.87 4.87 9.94
CA ALA A 90 17.30 4.83 10.26
C ALA A 90 18.20 4.64 9.03
N ASN A 91 17.68 4.17 7.90
CA ASN A 91 18.45 3.80 6.71
C ASN A 91 17.96 4.48 5.40
N PRO A 92 17.77 5.81 5.36
CA PRO A 92 17.18 6.50 4.20
C PRO A 92 18.05 6.46 2.94
N ASP A 93 19.33 6.11 3.06
CA ASP A 93 20.28 5.92 1.96
C ASP A 93 20.18 4.53 1.32
N LYS A 94 19.55 3.56 2.00
CA LYS A 94 19.45 2.16 1.55
C LYS A 94 18.04 1.76 1.14
N VAL A 95 17.03 2.32 1.81
CA VAL A 95 15.62 1.94 1.61
C VAL A 95 14.75 3.14 1.28
N THR A 96 13.77 2.91 0.42
CA THR A 96 12.78 3.90 0.01
C THR A 96 11.41 3.25 -0.04
N LEU A 97 10.36 4.06 -0.11
CA LEU A 97 9.00 3.58 -0.29
C LEU A 97 8.65 3.51 -1.77
N ASP A 98 7.72 2.62 -2.10
CA ASP A 98 7.02 2.63 -3.38
C ASP A 98 5.94 3.72 -3.38
N TYR A 99 6.36 4.98 -3.32
CA TYR A 99 5.48 6.16 -3.21
C TYR A 99 4.44 6.24 -4.33
N GLY A 100 4.80 5.72 -5.52
CA GLY A 100 3.95 5.71 -6.68
C GLY A 100 2.97 4.55 -6.75
N THR A 101 3.11 3.52 -5.90
CA THR A 101 2.44 2.20 -6.05
C THR A 101 2.85 1.48 -7.34
N ASP A 102 4.12 1.62 -7.73
CA ASP A 102 4.70 1.09 -8.97
C ASP A 102 4.80 -0.44 -8.97
N LEU A 103 4.97 -1.04 -7.79
CA LEU A 103 5.04 -2.49 -7.59
C LEU A 103 3.86 -3.01 -6.77
N VAL A 104 3.56 -2.35 -5.65
CA VAL A 104 2.53 -2.79 -4.70
C VAL A 104 1.56 -1.65 -4.39
N VAL A 105 0.27 -1.96 -4.45
CA VAL A 105 -0.77 -1.08 -3.91
C VAL A 105 -1.30 -1.68 -2.61
N ASN A 106 -1.24 -0.89 -1.54
CA ASN A 106 -1.85 -1.20 -0.24
C ASN A 106 -3.23 -0.55 -0.21
N LEU A 107 -4.29 -1.34 -0.04
CA LEU A 107 -5.67 -0.85 -0.20
C LEU A 107 -6.22 -0.12 1.04
N ASN A 108 -5.66 -0.35 2.23
CA ASN A 108 -6.18 0.26 3.46
C ASN A 108 -6.15 1.79 3.38
N GLY A 109 -7.28 2.42 3.71
CA GLY A 109 -7.40 3.88 3.71
C GLY A 109 -7.58 4.50 2.33
N LEU A 110 -7.77 3.69 1.28
CA LEU A 110 -8.09 4.15 -0.07
C LEU A 110 -9.55 3.82 -0.44
N VAL A 111 -10.06 4.51 -1.46
CA VAL A 111 -11.32 4.18 -2.14
C VAL A 111 -11.06 2.98 -3.06
N ILE A 112 -11.30 1.79 -2.52
CA ILE A 112 -10.87 0.51 -3.09
C ILE A 112 -11.25 0.33 -4.58
N ASP A 113 -12.50 0.65 -4.94
CA ASP A 113 -13.03 0.46 -6.30
C ASP A 113 -12.45 1.45 -7.33
N ASP A 114 -11.86 2.54 -6.86
CA ASP A 114 -11.17 3.52 -7.70
C ASP A 114 -9.66 3.28 -7.79
N MET A 115 -9.12 2.36 -7.00
CA MET A 115 -7.72 1.97 -7.08
C MET A 115 -7.47 0.85 -8.08
N VAL A 116 -8.25 -0.22 -8.04
CA VAL A 116 -7.92 -1.46 -8.77
C VAL A 116 -9.12 -2.13 -9.44
N SER A 117 -8.88 -2.71 -10.61
CA SER A 117 -9.85 -3.52 -11.36
C SER A 117 -9.15 -4.58 -12.22
N VAL A 118 -9.85 -5.62 -12.68
CA VAL A 118 -9.31 -6.53 -13.70
C VAL A 118 -9.60 -5.97 -15.09
N GLY A 119 -8.57 -5.84 -15.91
CA GLY A 119 -8.66 -5.43 -17.31
C GLY A 119 -9.20 -6.54 -18.22
N SER A 120 -9.52 -6.19 -19.47
CA SER A 120 -10.00 -7.15 -20.47
C SER A 120 -8.99 -8.24 -20.83
N ASP A 121 -7.71 -8.03 -20.50
CA ASP A 121 -6.61 -8.97 -20.65
C ASP A 121 -6.45 -9.91 -19.44
N GLY A 122 -7.37 -9.84 -18.46
CA GLY A 122 -7.33 -10.66 -17.26
C GLY A 122 -6.27 -10.22 -16.25
N LYS A 123 -5.66 -9.05 -16.42
CA LYS A 123 -4.64 -8.52 -15.51
C LYS A 123 -5.19 -7.44 -14.61
N VAL A 124 -4.65 -7.30 -13.40
CA VAL A 124 -5.05 -6.22 -12.50
C VAL A 124 -4.48 -4.90 -13.01
N GLN A 125 -5.34 -3.91 -13.12
CA GLN A 125 -5.03 -2.54 -13.50
C GLN A 125 -5.16 -1.63 -12.27
N ASN A 126 -4.14 -0.83 -12.03
CA ASN A 126 -4.18 0.32 -11.13
C ASN A 126 -4.82 1.50 -11.87
N LYS A 127 -6.08 1.78 -11.56
CA LYS A 127 -6.88 2.82 -12.22
C LYS A 127 -6.33 4.23 -11.96
N ALA A 128 -5.84 4.48 -10.75
CA ALA A 128 -5.30 5.78 -10.36
C ALA A 128 -4.06 6.20 -11.17
N PHE A 129 -3.22 5.21 -11.51
CA PHE A 129 -1.97 5.43 -12.24
C PHE A 129 -2.02 4.99 -13.71
N GLY A 130 -3.11 4.36 -14.15
CA GLY A 130 -3.31 3.94 -15.53
C GLY A 130 -2.30 2.89 -15.99
N ARG A 131 -1.99 1.92 -15.14
CA ARG A 131 -1.00 0.86 -15.44
C ARG A 131 -1.41 -0.48 -14.86
N GLU A 132 -0.76 -1.54 -15.35
CA GLU A 132 -0.83 -2.86 -14.74
C GLU A 132 -0.25 -2.84 -13.32
N GLN A 133 -0.93 -3.50 -12.37
CA GLN A 133 -0.50 -3.65 -10.99
C GLN A 133 0.11 -5.03 -10.79
N CYS A 134 1.35 -5.09 -10.30
CA CYS A 134 2.02 -6.36 -10.05
C CYS A 134 1.49 -7.06 -8.78
N PHE A 135 1.37 -6.31 -7.68
CA PHE A 135 0.90 -6.84 -6.40
C PHE A 135 -0.20 -5.96 -5.81
N VAL A 136 -1.25 -6.60 -5.28
CA VAL A 136 -2.32 -5.95 -4.51
C VAL A 136 -2.30 -6.52 -3.11
N HIS A 137 -2.12 -5.64 -2.12
CA HIS A 137 -2.17 -6.00 -0.72
C HIS A 137 -3.50 -5.53 -0.13
N GLY A 138 -4.39 -6.47 0.17
CA GLY A 138 -5.68 -6.25 0.82
C GLY A 138 -5.54 -6.00 2.33
N ASN A 139 -4.62 -5.14 2.74
CA ASN A 139 -4.45 -4.77 4.14
C ASN A 139 -5.67 -3.95 4.62
N GLY A 140 -6.04 -4.08 5.90
CA GLY A 140 -7.23 -3.42 6.43
C GLY A 140 -8.36 -4.40 6.80
N TRP A 141 -9.55 -3.85 7.02
CA TRP A 141 -10.71 -4.57 7.58
C TRP A 141 -12.06 -4.20 6.95
N ARG A 142 -12.10 -3.33 5.95
CA ARG A 142 -13.32 -2.69 5.40
C ARG A 142 -13.79 -3.26 4.06
N GLY A 143 -13.23 -4.37 3.61
CA GLY A 143 -13.48 -4.92 2.28
C GLY A 143 -12.23 -5.13 1.45
N GLU A 144 -11.05 -4.72 1.93
CA GLU A 144 -9.80 -4.83 1.16
C GLU A 144 -9.44 -6.30 0.85
N LYS A 145 -9.74 -7.23 1.77
CA LYS A 145 -9.50 -8.66 1.56
C LYS A 145 -10.51 -9.26 0.58
N GLU A 146 -11.76 -8.87 0.69
CA GLU A 146 -12.85 -9.25 -0.21
C GLU A 146 -12.53 -8.79 -1.63
N LYS A 147 -12.01 -7.56 -1.79
CA LYS A 147 -11.57 -7.07 -3.10
C LYS A 147 -10.47 -7.94 -3.70
N VAL A 148 -9.46 -8.33 -2.93
CA VAL A 148 -8.40 -9.22 -3.43
C VAL A 148 -8.99 -10.55 -3.90
N ARG A 149 -9.96 -11.12 -3.17
CA ARG A 149 -10.66 -12.33 -3.59
C ARG A 149 -11.42 -12.11 -4.91
N GLU A 150 -12.15 -11.01 -5.05
CA GLU A 150 -12.87 -10.66 -6.29
C GLU A 150 -11.92 -10.51 -7.49
N LEU A 151 -10.77 -9.86 -7.29
CA LEU A 151 -9.75 -9.73 -8.33
C LEU A 151 -9.24 -11.11 -8.75
N GLN A 152 -8.94 -12.00 -7.80
CA GLN A 152 -8.50 -13.37 -8.11
C GLN A 152 -9.56 -14.15 -8.90
N GLU A 153 -10.83 -14.07 -8.50
CA GLU A 153 -11.94 -14.72 -9.20
C GLU A 153 -12.12 -14.18 -10.63
N ALA A 154 -12.09 -12.85 -10.80
CA ALA A 154 -12.22 -12.21 -12.10
C ALA A 154 -11.04 -12.52 -13.03
N MET A 155 -9.80 -12.56 -12.51
CA MET A 155 -8.63 -12.99 -13.27
C MET A 155 -8.77 -14.44 -13.74
N ALA A 156 -9.26 -15.35 -12.89
CA ALA A 156 -9.48 -16.74 -13.25
C ALA A 156 -10.56 -16.92 -14.34
N GLN A 157 -11.62 -16.10 -14.30
CA GLN A 157 -12.67 -16.10 -15.33
C GLN A 157 -12.15 -15.55 -16.67
N GLY A 158 -11.36 -14.47 -16.65
CA GLY A 158 -10.72 -13.91 -17.86
C GLY A 158 -9.61 -14.79 -18.45
N ALA A 159 -9.01 -15.67 -17.64
CA ALA A 159 -8.02 -16.65 -18.07
C ALA A 159 -8.62 -17.93 -18.68
N SER A 160 -9.95 -18.09 -18.70
CA SER A 160 -10.58 -19.18 -19.46
C SER A 160 -10.16 -19.08 -20.93
N PRO A 161 -9.54 -20.12 -21.51
CA PRO A 161 -9.07 -20.05 -22.89
C PRO A 161 -10.27 -19.73 -23.79
N LYS A 162 -10.15 -18.67 -24.61
CA LYS A 162 -10.99 -18.51 -25.80
C LYS A 162 -10.97 -19.86 -26.51
N ALA A 163 -12.10 -20.57 -26.51
CA ALA A 163 -12.28 -21.70 -27.39
C ALA A 163 -11.88 -21.23 -28.80
N ALA A 164 -10.84 -21.85 -29.34
CA ALA A 164 -10.37 -21.53 -30.68
C ALA A 164 -11.51 -21.80 -31.68
N PRO A 165 -11.68 -20.96 -32.72
CA PRO A 165 -12.63 -21.25 -33.79
C PRO A 165 -12.26 -22.52 -34.55
#